data_AF-A0A7C5HM08-F1
#
_entry.id   AF-A0A7C5HM08-F1
#
_cell.length_a   1.000
_cell.length_b   1.000
_cell.length_c   1.000
_cell.angle_alpha   90.00
_cell.angle_beta   90.00
_cell.angle_gamma   90.00
#
_symmetry.space_group_name_H-M   'P 1'
#
loop_
_entity.id
_entity.type
_entity.pdbx_description
1 polymer ?
#
loop_
_entity_poly.entity_id
_entity_poly.type
_entity_poly.pdbx_seq_one_letter_code
_entity_poly.pdbx_strand_id
1 'polypeptide(L)'
;MWEYTDKVKDHFINPRNVGFIDDFDGMGEVGSLACGDALKLTFKLDNENIISDAKFQTFGCASAIASSSALTEMIKGMPLDEAAKVTNDDIAKYLGGLPKEKMHCSVMGRDALEHAIANYRGEEVKEKEGEIVCECFGITNLEIERAVKESGLTTVEDVTDYVKAGGGCGNCHDRIREIIQEVSSQSITERQKMENLTNIQKIKLIEETLDREVKPALNKDGGDIELVD
;
A
#
# COMPACT_ATOMS: atom_id res chain seq x y z
N MET A 1 5.75 17.43 21.14
CA MET A 1 5.43 16.04 21.50
C MET A 1 4.27 15.65 20.62
N TRP A 2 4.39 14.58 19.84
CA TRP A 2 3.32 14.12 18.94
C TRP A 2 2.08 13.75 19.74
N GLU A 3 0.89 14.20 19.32
CA GLU A 3 -0.36 13.77 19.94
C GLU A 3 -0.82 12.46 19.29
N TYR A 4 -0.77 11.38 20.07
CA TYR A 4 -1.31 10.08 19.67
C TYR A 4 -2.71 9.88 20.20
N THR A 5 -3.54 9.22 19.40
CA THR A 5 -4.85 8.73 19.84
C THR A 5 -4.68 7.69 20.93
N ASP A 6 -5.73 7.49 21.73
CA ASP A 6 -5.71 6.44 22.76
C ASP A 6 -5.59 5.05 22.16
N LYS A 7 -6.09 4.86 20.93
CA LYS A 7 -5.96 3.60 20.21
C LYS A 7 -4.51 3.35 19.77
N VAL A 8 -3.79 4.36 19.29
CA VAL A 8 -2.34 4.23 19.01
C VAL A 8 -1.58 3.87 20.29
N LYS A 9 -1.86 4.55 21.41
CA LYS A 9 -1.21 4.23 22.69
C LYS A 9 -1.50 2.80 23.12
N ASP A 10 -2.74 2.34 22.98
CA ASP A 10 -3.13 1.00 23.38
C ASP A 10 -2.49 -0.09 22.50
N HIS A 11 -2.47 0.06 21.18
CA HIS A 11 -1.78 -0.89 20.30
C HIS A 11 -0.26 -0.88 20.47
N PHE A 12 0.32 0.22 20.97
CA PHE A 12 1.74 0.29 21.33
C PHE A 12 2.03 -0.39 22.68
N ILE A 13 1.24 -0.10 23.71
CA ILE A 13 1.44 -0.64 25.07
C ILE A 13 1.06 -2.14 25.13
N ASN A 14 -0.04 -2.50 24.49
CA ASN A 14 -0.59 -3.86 24.44
C ASN A 14 -0.69 -4.33 22.98
N PRO A 15 0.42 -4.58 22.27
CA PRO A 15 0.36 -4.99 20.88
C PRO A 15 -0.31 -6.36 20.73
N ARG A 16 -1.13 -6.54 19.68
CA ARG A 16 -1.84 -7.79 19.39
C ARG A 16 -1.05 -8.61 18.40
N ASN A 17 -1.17 -9.92 18.47
CA ASN A 17 -0.60 -10.83 17.46
C ASN A 17 0.92 -10.70 17.24
N VAL A 18 1.66 -10.30 18.26
CA VAL A 18 3.14 -10.31 18.23
C VAL A 18 3.63 -11.75 18.11
N GLY A 19 4.56 -11.99 17.19
CA GLY A 19 5.23 -13.27 17.02
C GLY A 19 5.47 -13.63 15.56
N PHE A 20 5.71 -14.91 15.33
CA PHE A 20 5.98 -15.49 14.02
C PHE A 20 5.17 -16.77 13.87
N ILE A 21 4.72 -17.08 12.65
CA ILE A 21 4.06 -18.34 12.31
C ILE A 21 5.11 -19.18 11.58
N ASP A 22 5.53 -20.34 12.10
CA ASP A 22 6.55 -21.17 11.45
C ASP A 22 6.07 -21.81 10.13
N ASP A 23 4.79 -22.22 10.09
CA ASP A 23 4.12 -22.83 8.94
C ASP A 23 3.17 -21.80 8.30
N PHE A 24 3.75 -20.70 7.83
CA PHE A 24 3.03 -19.60 7.19
C PHE A 24 2.73 -19.91 5.72
N ASP A 25 1.65 -19.33 5.20
CA ASP A 25 1.32 -19.38 3.77
C ASP A 25 1.91 -18.19 3.01
N GLY A 26 2.01 -17.03 3.67
CA GLY A 26 2.65 -15.83 3.13
C GLY A 26 3.49 -15.10 4.16
N MET A 27 4.66 -14.61 3.73
CA MET A 27 5.57 -13.79 4.52
C MET A 27 6.03 -12.57 3.74
N GLY A 28 5.95 -11.40 4.39
CA GLY A 28 6.45 -10.13 3.87
C GLY A 28 7.42 -9.49 4.84
N GLU A 29 8.57 -9.06 4.34
CA GLU A 29 9.58 -8.32 5.11
C GLU A 29 9.89 -7.00 4.40
N VAL A 30 9.84 -5.91 5.16
CA VAL A 30 10.06 -4.54 4.68
C VAL A 30 10.83 -3.71 5.72
N GLY A 31 11.39 -2.60 5.24
CA GLY A 31 12.20 -1.71 6.05
C GLY A 31 13.66 -2.17 6.18
N SER A 32 14.43 -1.44 6.97
CA SER A 32 15.86 -1.72 7.18
C SER A 32 16.36 -1.08 8.46
N LEU A 33 17.44 -1.62 9.02
CA LEU A 33 18.11 -0.99 10.16
C LEU A 33 18.62 0.42 9.83
N ALA A 34 18.91 0.71 8.56
CA ALA A 34 19.36 2.03 8.11
C ALA A 34 18.25 3.10 8.21
N CYS A 35 16.99 2.73 7.93
CA CYS A 35 15.85 3.64 8.02
C CYS A 35 15.19 3.68 9.41
N GLY A 36 15.68 2.86 10.34
CA GLY A 36 15.28 2.81 11.75
C GLY A 36 13.98 2.06 12.03
N ASP A 37 13.31 1.53 11.01
CA ASP A 37 12.09 0.74 11.14
C ASP A 37 12.18 -0.51 10.23
N ALA A 38 11.73 -1.66 10.72
CA ALA A 38 11.64 -2.92 9.98
C ALA A 38 10.42 -3.71 10.46
N LEU A 39 9.74 -4.39 9.53
CA LEU A 39 8.54 -5.18 9.81
C LEU A 39 8.59 -6.49 9.04
N LYS A 40 8.35 -7.58 9.76
CA LYS A 40 8.08 -8.91 9.26
C LYS A 40 6.64 -9.27 9.58
N LEU A 41 5.84 -9.53 8.55
CA LEU A 41 4.46 -9.98 8.64
C LEU A 41 4.37 -11.41 8.11
N THR A 42 3.66 -12.26 8.84
CA THR A 42 3.34 -13.64 8.43
C THR A 42 1.84 -13.88 8.59
N PHE A 43 1.24 -14.61 7.67
CA PHE A 43 -0.15 -15.04 7.79
C PHE A 43 -0.34 -16.51 7.41
N LYS A 44 -1.46 -17.08 7.86
CA LYS A 44 -1.94 -18.41 7.51
C LYS A 44 -3.36 -18.32 6.97
N LEU A 45 -3.64 -19.05 5.90
CA LEU A 45 -4.95 -19.15 5.28
C LEU A 45 -5.67 -20.42 5.75
N ASP A 46 -7.00 -20.37 5.74
CA ASP A 46 -7.82 -21.56 5.82
C ASP A 46 -8.16 -22.11 4.42
N ASN A 47 -9.02 -23.14 4.38
CA ASN A 47 -9.42 -23.79 3.14
C ASN A 47 -10.27 -22.90 2.21
N GLU A 48 -10.77 -21.76 2.69
CA GLU A 48 -11.60 -20.81 1.95
C GLU A 48 -10.82 -19.55 1.53
N ASN A 49 -9.47 -19.58 1.65
CA ASN A 49 -8.58 -18.43 1.42
C ASN A 49 -8.87 -17.23 2.36
N ILE A 50 -9.35 -17.49 3.57
CA ILE A 50 -9.53 -16.49 4.61
C ILE A 50 -8.31 -16.51 5.53
N ILE A 51 -7.82 -15.32 5.92
CA ILE A 51 -6.69 -15.17 6.84
C ILE A 51 -7.11 -15.63 8.24
N SER A 52 -6.73 -16.86 8.59
CA SER A 52 -7.07 -17.50 9.87
C SER A 52 -6.16 -17.04 11.01
N ASP A 53 -4.88 -16.80 10.73
CA ASP A 53 -3.93 -16.19 11.66
C ASP A 53 -3.01 -15.22 10.93
N ALA A 54 -2.60 -14.17 11.64
CA ALA A 54 -1.65 -13.18 11.16
C ALA A 54 -0.80 -12.74 12.36
N LYS A 55 0.52 -12.70 12.19
CA LYS A 55 1.47 -12.29 13.24
C LYS A 55 2.54 -11.39 12.68
N PHE A 56 3.07 -10.53 13.53
CA PHE A 56 4.13 -9.62 13.15
C PHE A 56 5.31 -9.62 14.13
N GLN A 57 6.48 -9.30 13.59
CA GLN A 57 7.66 -8.88 14.34
C GLN A 57 8.12 -7.56 13.76
N THR A 58 8.30 -6.54 14.60
CA THR A 58 8.75 -5.23 14.15
C THR A 58 9.82 -4.68 15.06
N PHE A 59 10.74 -3.93 14.46
CA PHE A 59 11.66 -3.05 15.14
C PHE A 59 11.35 -1.64 14.66
N GLY A 60 11.08 -0.69 15.54
CA GLY A 60 10.75 0.67 15.13
C GLY A 60 10.14 1.51 16.22
N CYS A 61 9.64 2.68 15.82
CA CYS A 61 8.98 3.60 16.74
C CYS A 61 7.59 3.12 17.22
N ALA A 62 7.01 3.82 18.19
CA ALA A 62 5.68 3.48 18.72
C ALA A 62 4.59 3.40 17.63
N SER A 63 4.65 4.26 16.61
CA SER A 63 3.73 4.24 15.47
C SER A 63 3.92 3.00 14.58
N ALA A 64 5.14 2.49 14.43
CA ALA A 64 5.41 1.27 13.67
C ALA A 64 4.81 0.04 14.37
N ILE A 65 5.00 -0.07 15.69
CA ILE A 65 4.40 -1.14 16.50
C ILE A 65 2.87 -1.06 16.46
N ALA A 66 2.31 0.14 16.65
CA ALA A 66 0.86 0.33 16.64
C ALA A 66 0.25 0.01 15.27
N SER A 67 0.89 0.45 14.17
CA SER A 67 0.42 0.18 12.80
C SER A 67 0.48 -1.31 12.45
N SER A 68 1.55 -2.00 12.85
CA SER A 68 1.69 -3.45 12.62
C SER A 68 0.66 -4.25 13.41
N SER A 69 0.45 -3.89 14.68
CA SER A 69 -0.56 -4.46 15.56
C SER A 69 -1.98 -4.26 14.99
N ALA A 70 -2.31 -3.03 14.60
CA ALA A 70 -3.59 -2.71 13.97
C ALA A 70 -3.82 -3.50 12.68
N LEU A 71 -2.83 -3.55 11.81
CA LEU A 71 -2.90 -4.30 10.55
C LEU A 71 -3.25 -5.77 10.78
N THR A 72 -2.58 -6.44 11.71
CA THR A 72 -2.85 -7.87 11.99
C THR A 72 -4.26 -8.12 12.53
N GLU A 73 -4.83 -7.19 13.30
CA GLU A 73 -6.23 -7.29 13.74
C GLU A 73 -7.21 -7.00 12.60
N MET A 74 -6.87 -6.08 11.68
CA MET A 74 -7.72 -5.74 10.54
C MET A 74 -7.84 -6.90 9.56
N ILE A 75 -6.71 -7.51 9.16
CA ILE A 75 -6.71 -8.51 8.09
C ILE A 75 -7.16 -9.89 8.55
N LYS A 76 -7.14 -10.17 9.86
CA LYS A 76 -7.57 -11.46 10.39
C LYS A 76 -9.07 -11.66 10.20
N GLY A 77 -9.44 -12.78 9.58
CA GLY A 77 -10.81 -13.10 9.20
C GLY A 77 -11.25 -12.47 7.87
N MET A 78 -10.37 -11.76 7.16
CA MET A 78 -10.65 -11.26 5.81
C MET A 78 -10.25 -12.28 4.74
N PRO A 79 -10.98 -12.38 3.62
CA PRO A 79 -10.50 -13.04 2.41
C PRO A 79 -9.20 -12.38 1.92
N LEU A 80 -8.28 -13.19 1.38
CA LEU A 80 -6.98 -12.70 0.90
C LEU A 80 -7.11 -11.55 -0.12
N ASP A 81 -8.07 -11.64 -1.04
CA ASP A 81 -8.29 -10.62 -2.08
C ASP A 81 -8.89 -9.32 -1.53
N GLU A 82 -9.55 -9.36 -0.38
CA GLU A 82 -9.97 -8.14 0.33
C GLU A 82 -8.82 -7.54 1.13
N ALA A 83 -8.03 -8.38 1.80
CA ALA A 83 -6.82 -7.93 2.50
C ALA A 83 -5.85 -7.22 1.53
N ALA A 84 -5.72 -7.71 0.29
CA ALA A 84 -4.91 -7.07 -0.75
C ALA A 84 -5.31 -5.63 -1.10
N LYS A 85 -6.50 -5.18 -0.69
CA LYS A 85 -7.01 -3.81 -0.95
C LYS A 85 -6.82 -2.87 0.24
N VAL A 86 -6.33 -3.37 1.38
CA VAL A 86 -6.09 -2.55 2.57
C VAL A 86 -5.02 -1.52 2.27
N THR A 87 -5.34 -0.24 2.50
CA THR A 87 -4.40 0.86 2.28
C THR A 87 -3.73 1.31 3.59
N ASN A 88 -2.67 2.10 3.47
CA ASN A 88 -2.04 2.77 4.61
C ASN A 88 -3.01 3.73 5.32
N ASP A 89 -3.93 4.34 4.58
CA ASP A 89 -4.94 5.23 5.13
C ASP A 89 -6.00 4.45 5.92
N ASP A 90 -6.34 3.24 5.51
CA ASP A 90 -7.22 2.36 6.29
C ASP A 90 -6.59 1.98 7.64
N ILE A 91 -5.29 1.69 7.66
CA ILE A 91 -4.55 1.39 8.90
C ILE A 91 -4.52 2.62 9.80
N ALA A 92 -4.18 3.79 9.25
CA ALA A 92 -4.16 5.04 10.00
C ALA A 92 -5.55 5.38 10.56
N LYS A 93 -6.60 5.22 9.75
CA LYS A 93 -8.00 5.43 10.14
C LYS A 93 -8.45 4.43 11.20
N TYR A 94 -8.05 3.17 11.10
CA TYR A 94 -8.33 2.17 12.13
C TYR A 94 -7.76 2.61 13.47
N LEU A 95 -6.56 3.19 13.49
CA LEU A 95 -5.92 3.75 14.69
C LEU A 95 -6.54 5.08 15.17
N GLY A 96 -7.57 5.60 14.50
CA GLY A 96 -8.17 6.90 14.79
C GLY A 96 -7.39 8.10 14.25
N GLY A 97 -6.41 7.84 13.38
CA GLY A 97 -5.48 8.81 12.82
C GLY A 97 -4.05 8.63 13.33
N LEU A 98 -3.10 9.05 12.50
CA LEU A 98 -1.69 9.20 12.86
C LEU A 98 -1.27 10.65 12.61
N PRO A 99 -0.33 11.20 13.40
CA PRO A 99 0.35 12.43 13.03
C PRO A 99 0.98 12.30 11.64
N LYS A 100 0.97 13.38 10.85
CA LYS A 100 1.40 13.35 9.44
C LYS A 100 2.81 12.79 9.30
N GLU A 101 3.71 13.24 10.16
CA GLU A 101 5.12 12.90 10.23
C GLU A 101 5.39 11.46 10.72
N LYS A 102 4.32 10.69 10.94
CA LYS A 102 4.33 9.26 11.28
C LYS A 102 3.52 8.41 10.30
N MET A 103 2.98 8.99 9.22
CA MET A 103 2.23 8.25 8.20
C MET A 103 3.07 7.17 7.51
N HIS A 104 4.40 7.34 7.43
CA HIS A 104 5.29 6.30 6.92
C HIS A 104 5.15 4.94 7.63
N CYS A 105 4.71 4.93 8.89
CA CYS A 105 4.52 3.70 9.66
C CYS A 105 3.33 2.87 9.14
N SER A 106 2.28 3.52 8.64
CA SER A 106 1.16 2.81 8.03
C SER A 106 1.49 2.37 6.60
N VAL A 107 2.29 3.14 5.87
CA VAL A 107 2.84 2.74 4.55
C VAL A 107 3.66 1.46 4.69
N MET A 108 4.60 1.41 5.64
CA MET A 108 5.38 0.20 5.92
C MET A 108 4.50 -1.01 6.26
N GLY A 109 3.42 -0.81 7.02
CA GLY A 109 2.46 -1.88 7.32
C GLY A 109 1.83 -2.46 6.06
N ARG A 110 1.31 -1.60 5.18
CA ARG A 110 0.72 -2.00 3.90
C ARG A 110 1.74 -2.71 3.00
N ASP A 111 2.95 -2.16 2.87
CA ASP A 111 3.97 -2.75 2.00
C ASP A 111 4.36 -4.16 2.48
N ALA A 112 4.40 -4.38 3.81
CA ALA A 112 4.61 -5.72 4.38
C ALA A 112 3.48 -6.70 4.01
N LEU A 113 2.23 -6.23 3.98
CA LEU A 113 1.10 -7.05 3.55
C LEU A 113 1.20 -7.41 2.07
N GLU A 114 1.53 -6.45 1.21
CA GLU A 114 1.69 -6.70 -0.22
C GLU A 114 2.80 -7.71 -0.49
N HIS A 115 3.95 -7.58 0.17
CA HIS A 115 5.03 -8.55 0.08
C HIS A 115 4.59 -9.93 0.54
N ALA A 116 3.81 -10.02 1.62
CA ALA A 116 3.31 -11.29 2.13
C ALA A 116 2.32 -11.97 1.16
N ILE A 117 1.44 -11.19 0.53
CA ILE A 117 0.49 -11.71 -0.45
C ILE A 117 1.19 -12.12 -1.75
N ALA A 118 2.14 -11.31 -2.22
CA ALA A 118 2.97 -11.64 -3.39
C ALA A 118 3.75 -12.94 -3.16
N ASN A 119 4.33 -13.11 -1.97
CA ASN A 119 5.01 -14.33 -1.56
C ASN A 119 4.08 -15.56 -1.63
N TYR A 120 2.85 -15.47 -1.13
CA TYR A 120 1.86 -16.54 -1.24
C TYR A 120 1.49 -16.85 -2.69
N ARG A 121 1.32 -15.82 -3.53
CA ARG A 121 0.98 -15.98 -4.95
C ARG A 121 2.15 -16.50 -5.80
N GLY A 122 3.34 -16.64 -5.22
CA GLY A 122 4.55 -17.03 -5.96
C GLY A 122 5.02 -15.95 -6.94
N GLU A 123 4.61 -14.70 -6.71
CA GLU A 123 5.07 -13.55 -7.47
C GLU A 123 6.48 -13.18 -6.97
N GLU A 124 7.36 -12.79 -7.89
CA GLU A 124 8.65 -12.22 -7.46
C GLU A 124 8.35 -10.96 -6.65
N VAL A 125 8.80 -10.95 -5.39
CA VAL A 125 8.83 -9.72 -4.59
C VAL A 125 9.81 -8.79 -5.31
N LYS A 126 9.25 -7.88 -6.10
CA LYS A 126 9.98 -6.90 -6.89
C LYS A 126 10.92 -6.15 -5.95
N GLU A 127 12.22 -6.43 -6.02
CA GLU A 127 13.23 -5.60 -5.34
C GLU A 127 13.01 -4.16 -5.77
N LYS A 128 13.12 -3.20 -4.82
CA LYS A 128 12.87 -1.76 -4.98
C LYS A 128 12.97 -1.30 -6.45
N GLU A 129 11.84 -1.37 -7.16
CA GLU A 129 11.82 -1.00 -8.56
C GLU A 129 11.94 0.50 -8.68
N GLY A 130 12.74 0.96 -9.65
CA GLY A 130 12.92 2.39 -9.94
C GLY A 130 14.31 2.92 -9.60
N GLU A 131 14.52 4.17 -9.97
CA GLU A 131 15.74 4.92 -9.69
C GLU A 131 15.70 5.40 -8.24
N ILE A 132 16.79 5.19 -7.49
CA ILE A 132 16.92 5.73 -6.13
C ILE A 132 16.95 7.26 -6.21
N VAL A 133 15.94 7.90 -5.64
CA VAL A 133 15.84 9.36 -5.55
C VAL A 133 16.41 9.85 -4.22
N CYS A 134 16.11 9.16 -3.12
CA CYS A 134 16.62 9.51 -1.80
C CYS A 134 17.65 8.49 -1.33
N GLU A 135 18.94 8.81 -1.47
CA GLU A 135 20.03 7.94 -1.02
C GLU A 135 20.04 7.70 0.50
N CYS A 136 19.60 8.68 1.31
CA CYS A 136 19.60 8.56 2.77
C CYS A 136 18.69 7.44 3.29
N PHE A 137 17.53 7.26 2.66
CA PHE A 137 16.52 6.29 3.08
C PHE A 137 16.27 5.20 2.02
N GLY A 138 17.02 5.24 0.92
CA GLY A 138 16.91 4.34 -0.21
C GLY A 138 15.53 4.37 -0.88
N ILE A 139 14.90 5.53 -0.98
CA ILE A 139 13.55 5.65 -1.58
C ILE A 139 13.68 5.92 -3.07
N THR A 140 12.91 5.19 -3.86
CA THR A 140 12.88 5.24 -5.32
C THR A 140 11.86 6.25 -5.86
N ASN A 141 11.97 6.58 -7.14
CA ASN A 141 10.97 7.40 -7.82
C ASN A 141 9.60 6.72 -7.82
N LEU A 142 9.53 5.40 -8.02
CA LEU A 142 8.26 4.68 -8.06
C LEU A 142 7.55 4.67 -6.70
N GLU A 143 8.29 4.54 -5.59
CA GLU A 143 7.73 4.68 -4.24
C GLU A 143 7.13 6.08 -4.02
N ILE A 144 7.80 7.13 -4.50
CA ILE A 144 7.30 8.51 -4.42
C ILE A 144 6.07 8.70 -5.31
N GLU A 145 6.13 8.27 -6.56
CA GLU A 145 5.02 8.36 -7.51
C GLU A 145 3.77 7.67 -6.98
N ARG A 146 3.94 6.48 -6.41
CA ARG A 146 2.87 5.71 -5.80
C ARG A 146 2.23 6.47 -4.64
N ALA A 147 3.04 6.96 -3.70
CA ALA A 147 2.54 7.73 -2.56
C ALA A 147 1.79 9.00 -3.01
N VAL A 148 2.30 9.71 -4.03
CA VAL A 148 1.65 10.88 -4.61
C VAL A 148 0.30 10.52 -5.25
N LYS A 149 0.22 9.42 -6.00
CA LYS A 149 -1.01 8.96 -6.67
C LYS A 149 -2.09 8.52 -5.68
N GLU A 150 -1.70 7.71 -4.69
CA GLU A 150 -2.65 7.07 -3.77
C GLU A 150 -3.15 8.04 -2.69
N SER A 151 -2.26 8.88 -2.15
CA SER A 151 -2.59 9.79 -1.04
C SER A 151 -2.72 11.26 -1.47
N GLY A 152 -2.61 11.56 -2.77
CA GLY A 152 -2.82 12.91 -3.31
C GLY A 152 -1.81 13.95 -2.82
N LEU A 153 -0.56 13.55 -2.62
CA LEU A 153 0.49 14.40 -2.02
C LEU A 153 0.90 15.50 -3.01
N THR A 154 1.04 16.75 -2.53
CA THR A 154 1.32 17.90 -3.42
C THR A 154 2.59 18.67 -3.07
N THR A 155 3.21 18.35 -1.94
CA THR A 155 4.41 19.04 -1.43
C THR A 155 5.52 18.04 -1.10
N VAL A 156 6.75 18.54 -1.02
CA VAL A 156 7.91 17.71 -0.63
C VAL A 156 7.76 17.26 0.83
N GLU A 157 7.19 18.12 1.66
CA GLU A 157 6.89 17.86 3.06
C GLU A 157 5.89 16.68 3.18
N ASP A 158 4.81 16.70 2.40
CA ASP A 158 3.84 15.58 2.37
C ASP A 158 4.51 14.27 1.95
N VAL A 159 5.39 14.30 0.93
CA VAL A 159 6.16 13.11 0.52
C VAL A 159 7.10 12.66 1.64
N THR A 160 7.77 13.59 2.32
CA THR A 160 8.65 13.28 3.45
C THR A 160 7.88 12.58 4.56
N ASP A 161 6.67 13.03 4.86
CA ASP A 161 5.83 12.49 5.93
C ASP A 161 5.34 11.06 5.63
N TYR A 162 5.12 10.72 4.35
CA TYR A 162 4.62 9.41 3.94
C TYR A 162 5.72 8.40 3.61
N VAL A 163 6.83 8.81 3.00
CA VAL A 163 7.88 7.87 2.56
C VAL A 163 9.27 8.19 3.11
N LYS A 164 9.41 9.18 4.01
CA LYS A 164 10.69 9.70 4.56
C LYS A 164 11.64 10.35 3.55
N ALA A 165 11.38 10.25 2.25
CA ALA A 165 12.22 10.85 1.22
C ALA A 165 12.32 12.37 1.42
N GLY A 166 13.55 12.89 1.49
CA GLY A 166 13.78 14.32 1.73
C GLY A 166 13.94 14.73 3.20
N GLY A 167 13.66 13.85 4.17
CA GLY A 167 13.78 14.17 5.61
C GLY A 167 15.20 14.14 6.19
N GLY A 168 16.20 13.77 5.38
CA GLY A 168 17.60 13.59 5.78
C GLY A 168 18.46 14.79 5.42
N CYS A 169 19.21 14.70 4.32
CA CYS A 169 20.09 15.78 3.85
C CYS A 169 19.39 16.83 2.97
N GLY A 170 18.19 16.54 2.46
CA GLY A 170 17.42 17.43 1.57
C GLY A 170 17.85 17.46 0.10
N ASN A 171 18.95 16.81 -0.29
CA ASN A 171 19.49 16.87 -1.67
C ASN A 171 18.53 16.38 -2.77
N CYS A 172 17.55 15.54 -2.41
CA CYS A 172 16.58 14.97 -3.33
C CYS A 172 15.31 15.82 -3.50
N HIS A 173 15.19 16.96 -2.80
CA HIS A 173 13.97 17.80 -2.82
C HIS A 173 13.60 18.28 -4.22
N ASP A 174 14.58 18.63 -5.05
CA ASP A 174 14.33 19.08 -6.42
C ASP A 174 13.73 17.95 -7.25
N ARG A 175 14.31 16.75 -7.19
CA ARG A 175 13.79 15.57 -7.89
C ARG A 175 12.41 15.15 -7.37
N ILE A 176 12.16 15.25 -6.07
CA ILE A 176 10.82 14.99 -5.49
C ILE A 176 9.79 15.96 -6.07
N ARG A 177 10.11 17.26 -6.21
CA ARG A 177 9.19 18.24 -6.81
C ARG A 177 8.89 17.92 -8.27
N GLU A 178 9.88 17.50 -9.04
CA GLU A 178 9.69 17.06 -10.42
C GLU A 178 8.72 15.88 -10.50
N ILE A 179 8.92 14.86 -9.67
CA ILE A 179 8.05 13.67 -9.64
C ILE A 179 6.60 14.06 -9.30
N ILE A 180 6.39 14.93 -8.31
CA ILE A 180 5.04 15.43 -7.97
C ILE A 180 4.38 16.11 -9.18
N GLN A 181 5.15 16.93 -9.91
CA GLN A 181 4.66 17.62 -11.12
C GLN A 181 4.37 16.64 -12.27
N GLU A 182 5.24 15.65 -12.48
CA GLU A 182 5.07 14.61 -13.49
C GLU A 182 3.76 13.83 -13.25
N VAL A 183 3.51 13.37 -12.02
CA VAL A 183 2.29 12.65 -11.65
C VAL A 183 1.05 13.53 -11.77
N SER A 184 1.14 14.79 -11.34
CA SER A 184 0.04 15.75 -11.47
C SER A 184 -0.29 16.04 -12.94
N SER A 185 0.72 16.11 -13.81
CA SER A 185 0.54 16.35 -15.25
C SER A 185 -0.04 15.12 -15.95
N GLN A 186 0.39 13.91 -15.57
CA GLN A 186 -0.17 12.65 -16.09
C GLN A 186 -1.65 12.52 -15.75
N SER A 187 -2.03 12.75 -14.49
CA SER A 187 -3.43 12.67 -14.06
C SER A 187 -4.33 13.71 -14.76
N ILE A 188 -3.84 14.92 -15.02
CA ILE A 188 -4.54 15.92 -15.85
C ILE A 188 -4.70 15.41 -17.30
N THR A 189 -3.64 14.86 -17.88
CA THR A 189 -3.65 14.38 -19.27
C THR A 189 -4.60 13.20 -19.47
N GLU A 190 -4.61 12.23 -18.55
CA GLU A 190 -5.51 11.08 -18.59
C GLU A 190 -6.97 11.51 -18.47
N ARG A 191 -7.26 12.42 -17.54
CA ARG A 191 -8.61 12.97 -17.37
C ARG A 191 -9.09 13.74 -18.60
N GLN A 192 -8.25 14.60 -19.17
CA GLN A 192 -8.54 15.31 -20.41
C GLN A 192 -8.74 14.37 -21.60
N LYS A 193 -7.91 13.32 -21.72
CA LYS A 193 -8.05 12.30 -22.75
C LYS A 193 -9.40 11.60 -22.66
N MET A 194 -9.86 11.30 -21.45
CA MET A 194 -11.14 10.63 -21.19
C MET A 194 -12.35 11.56 -21.42
N GLU A 195 -12.22 12.84 -21.06
CA GLU A 195 -13.24 13.88 -21.31
C GLU A 195 -13.41 14.18 -22.81
N ASN A 196 -12.32 14.09 -23.59
CA ASN A 196 -12.31 14.32 -25.04
C ASN A 196 -12.78 13.13 -25.89
N LEU A 197 -13.10 11.98 -25.28
CA LEU A 197 -13.64 10.83 -26.04
C LEU A 197 -15.05 11.13 -26.54
N THR A 198 -15.28 10.90 -27.83
CA THR A 198 -16.62 10.86 -28.40
C THR A 198 -17.43 9.71 -27.81
N ASN A 199 -18.76 9.79 -27.86
CA ASN A 199 -19.63 8.71 -27.36
C ASN A 199 -19.29 7.34 -28.00
N ILE A 200 -18.99 7.33 -29.31
CA ILE A 200 -18.58 6.10 -30.02
C ILE A 200 -17.26 5.54 -29.46
N GLN A 201 -16.28 6.39 -29.17
CA GLN A 201 -15.00 5.95 -28.60
C GLN A 201 -15.16 5.43 -27.17
N LYS A 202 -16.07 6.01 -26.37
CA LYS A 202 -16.41 5.51 -25.04
C LYS A 202 -17.06 4.14 -25.12
N ILE A 203 -18.07 3.98 -26.00
CA ILE A 203 -18.75 2.70 -26.24
C ILE A 203 -17.73 1.62 -26.64
N LYS A 204 -16.84 1.92 -27.58
CA LYS A 204 -15.80 0.98 -28.02
C LYS A 204 -14.84 0.57 -26.90
N LEU A 205 -14.43 1.51 -26.05
CA LEU A 205 -13.55 1.22 -24.92
C LEU A 205 -14.24 0.33 -23.87
N ILE A 206 -15.54 0.55 -23.65
CA ILE A 206 -16.37 -0.29 -22.78
C ILE A 206 -16.49 -1.70 -23.37
N GLU A 207 -16.79 -1.84 -24.66
CA GLU A 207 -16.84 -3.14 -25.36
C GLU A 207 -15.51 -3.89 -25.25
N GLU A 208 -14.38 -3.23 -25.52
CA GLU A 208 -13.05 -3.84 -25.41
C GLU A 208 -12.75 -4.33 -23.99
N THR A 209 -13.18 -3.59 -22.98
CA THR A 209 -12.98 -3.97 -21.57
C THR A 209 -13.89 -5.13 -21.17
N LEU A 210 -15.16 -5.11 -21.60
CA LEU A 210 -16.10 -6.20 -21.38
C LEU A 210 -15.59 -7.50 -22.00
N ASP A 211 -15.08 -7.45 -23.23
CA ASP A 211 -14.54 -8.61 -23.93
C ASP A 211 -13.26 -9.15 -23.28
N ARG A 212 -12.38 -8.26 -22.81
CA ARG A 212 -11.08 -8.64 -22.26
C ARG A 212 -11.16 -9.12 -20.82
N GLU A 213 -11.97 -8.49 -19.99
CA GLU A 213 -11.90 -8.67 -18.53
C GLU A 213 -13.15 -9.32 -17.95
N VAL A 214 -14.34 -9.02 -18.50
CA VAL A 214 -15.61 -9.42 -17.88
C VAL A 214 -16.17 -10.70 -18.50
N LYS A 215 -16.24 -10.80 -19.83
CA LYS A 215 -16.71 -12.00 -20.54
C LYS A 215 -15.91 -13.26 -20.20
N PRO A 216 -14.58 -13.25 -20.08
CA PRO A 216 -13.84 -14.46 -19.74
C PRO A 216 -14.17 -14.98 -18.34
N ALA A 217 -14.51 -14.09 -17.41
CA ALA A 217 -14.95 -14.46 -16.07
C ALA A 217 -16.38 -15.02 -16.09
N LEU A 218 -17.32 -14.31 -16.73
CA LEU A 218 -18.72 -14.74 -16.80
C LEU A 218 -18.90 -16.06 -17.55
N ASN A 219 -18.14 -16.29 -18.63
CA ASN A 219 -18.20 -17.53 -19.39
C ASN A 219 -17.79 -18.77 -18.56
N LYS A 220 -16.90 -18.60 -17.57
CA LYS A 220 -16.55 -19.69 -16.65
C LYS A 220 -17.74 -20.11 -15.78
N ASP A 221 -18.63 -19.18 -15.48
CA ASP A 221 -19.85 -19.40 -14.70
C ASP A 221 -21.08 -19.65 -15.59
N GLY A 222 -20.89 -19.79 -16.91
CA GLY A 222 -21.95 -20.04 -17.90
C GLY A 222 -22.81 -18.81 -18.22
N GLY A 223 -22.38 -17.61 -17.83
CA GLY A 223 -23.01 -16.34 -18.15
C GLY A 223 -22.35 -15.64 -19.36
N ASP A 224 -23.08 -14.72 -19.98
CA ASP A 224 -22.57 -13.84 -21.03
C ASP A 224 -23.10 -12.42 -20.82
N ILE A 225 -22.44 -11.44 -21.43
CA ILE A 225 -22.81 -10.02 -21.35
C ILE A 225 -22.63 -9.36 -22.71
N GLU A 226 -23.64 -8.61 -23.14
CA GLU A 226 -23.59 -7.83 -24.38
C GLU A 226 -23.93 -6.38 -24.07
N LEU A 227 -23.21 -5.45 -24.70
CA LEU A 227 -23.50 -4.03 -24.57
C LEU A 227 -24.67 -3.70 -25.51
N VAL A 228 -25.76 -3.18 -24.94
CA VAL A 228 -26.95 -2.78 -25.71
C VAL A 228 -27.01 -1.25 -25.76
N ASP A 229 -27.21 -0.71 -26.96
CA ASP A 229 -27.28 0.74 -27.24
C ASP A 229 -28.49 1.44 -26.59
#